data_AF-A0A965XXN8-F1
#
_entry.id   AF-A0A965XXN8-F1
#
_cell.length_a   1.000
_cell.length_b   1.000
_cell.length_c   1.000
_cell.angle_alpha   90.00
_cell.angle_beta   90.00
_cell.angle_gamma   90.00
#
_symmetry.space_group_name_H-M   'P 1'
#
loop_
_entity.id
_entity.type
_entity.pdbx_description
1 polymer ?
#
loop_
_entity_poly.entity_id
_entity_poly.type
_entity_poly.pdbx_seq_one_letter_code
_entity_poly.pdbx_strand_id
1 'polypeptide(L)' 'MNGWGLLGILLIAYAAAVVYITVKRPAGIWEMAKIRLFRKVLGEKGTIIFFLIFAAAALGFGIWFLTF' A
#
# COMPACT_ATOMS: atom_id res chain seq x y z
N MET A 1 -14.65 0.60 20.31
CA MET A 1 -13.99 1.31 19.19
C MET A 1 -15.05 1.73 18.20
N ASN A 2 -15.06 3.00 17.77
CA ASN A 2 -16.01 3.49 16.77
C ASN A 2 -15.67 2.88 15.40
N GLY A 3 -16.64 2.79 14.48
CA GLY A 3 -16.43 2.21 13.15
C GLY A 3 -15.28 2.87 12.37
N TRP A 4 -15.09 4.18 12.54
CA TRP A 4 -14.00 4.96 11.96
C TRP A 4 -12.62 4.58 12.51
N GLY A 5 -12.50 4.40 13.82
CA GLY A 5 -11.26 3.94 14.43
C GLY A 5 -10.84 2.54 13.98
N LEU A 6 -11.81 1.64 13.76
CA LEU A 6 -11.52 0.30 13.19
C LEU A 6 -11.01 0.41 11.75
N LEU A 7 -11.65 1.25 10.92
CA LEU A 7 -11.19 1.52 9.55
C LEU A 7 -9.78 2.14 9.53
N GLY A 8 -9.47 3.03 10.46
CA GLY A 8 -8.14 3.63 10.60
C GLY A 8 -7.05 2.59 10.87
N ILE A 9 -7.28 1.68 11.82
CA ILE A 9 -6.34 0.59 12.12
C ILE A 9 -6.16 -0.34 10.92
N LEU A 10 -7.26 -0.70 10.25
CA LEU A 10 -7.20 -1.53 9.04
C LEU A 10 -6.42 -0.85 7.92
N LEU A 11 -6.58 0.47 7.74
CA LEU A 11 -5.81 1.25 6.75
C LEU A 11 -4.32 1.26 7.08
N ILE A 12 -3.96 1.43 8.35
CA ILE A 12 -2.56 1.43 8.80
C ILE A 12 -1.94 0.04 8.57
N ALA A 13 -2.66 -1.04 8.94
CA ALA A 13 -2.22 -2.40 8.70
C ALA A 13 -2.05 -2.68 7.19
N TYR A 14 -2.99 -2.21 6.37
CA TYR A 14 -2.91 -2.30 4.92
C TYR A 14 -1.70 -1.53 4.36
N ALA A 15 -1.46 -0.31 4.82
CA ALA A 15 -0.29 0.48 4.41
C ALA A 15 1.02 -0.26 4.72
N ALA A 16 1.13 -0.85 5.92
CA ALA A 16 2.29 -1.67 6.30
C ALA A 16 2.46 -2.89 5.38
N ALA A 17 1.36 -3.58 5.03
CA ALA A 17 1.39 -4.68 4.08
C ALA A 17 1.85 -4.22 2.68
N VAL A 18 1.35 -3.09 2.17
CA VAL A 18 1.76 -2.54 0.87
C VAL A 18 3.25 -2.22 0.87
N VAL A 19 3.78 -1.56 1.93
CA VAL A 19 5.22 -1.30 2.06
C VAL A 19 6.01 -2.61 2.07
N TYR A 20 5.58 -3.58 2.87
CA TYR A 20 6.27 -4.88 2.98
C TYR A 20 6.37 -5.58 1.62
N ILE A 21 5.25 -5.68 0.89
CA ILE A 21 5.22 -6.33 -0.42
C ILE A 21 6.08 -5.52 -1.41
N THR A 22 6.05 -4.19 -1.34
CA THR A 22 6.85 -3.30 -2.21
C THR A 22 8.36 -3.45 -2.01
N VAL A 23 8.81 -3.61 -0.76
CA VAL A 23 10.23 -3.75 -0.43
C VAL A 23 10.72 -5.18 -0.71
N LYS A 24 9.99 -6.19 -0.22
CA LYS A 24 10.37 -7.60 -0.33
C LYS A 24 10.15 -8.17 -1.73
N ARG A 25 9.28 -7.55 -2.53
CA ARG A 25 8.96 -7.95 -3.91
C ARG A 25 8.74 -9.46 -4.05
N PRO A 26 7.87 -10.07 -3.22
CA PRO A 26 7.68 -11.52 -3.25
C PRO A 26 7.22 -11.93 -4.65
N ALA A 27 7.93 -12.89 -5.26
CA ALA A 27 7.73 -13.30 -6.64
C ALA A 27 6.26 -13.61 -6.94
N GLY A 28 5.57 -14.33 -6.04
CA GLY A 28 4.16 -14.67 -6.20
C GLY A 28 3.22 -13.47 -6.40
N ILE A 29 3.50 -12.32 -5.80
CA ILE A 29 2.68 -11.10 -5.94
C ILE A 29 3.21 -10.21 -7.07
N TRP A 30 4.53 -10.06 -7.17
CA TRP A 30 5.16 -9.20 -8.18
C TRP A 30 5.00 -9.75 -9.61
N GLU A 31 4.95 -11.07 -9.76
CA GLU A 31 4.74 -11.76 -11.03
C GLU A 31 3.27 -11.73 -11.48
N MET A 32 2.32 -11.35 -10.63
CA MET A 32 0.90 -11.30 -11.02
C MET A 32 0.67 -10.34 -12.18
N ALA A 33 -0.29 -10.66 -13.04
CA ALA A 33 -0.60 -9.88 -14.25
C ALA A 33 -0.80 -8.38 -13.97
N LYS A 34 -1.42 -8.04 -12.83
CA LYS A 34 -1.66 -6.65 -12.41
C LYS A 34 -0.35 -5.89 -12.18
N ILE A 35 0.52 -6.39 -11.29
CA ILE A 35 1.79 -5.73 -10.97
C ILE A 35 2.74 -5.76 -12.16
N ARG A 36 2.71 -6.83 -12.95
CA ARG A 36 3.46 -6.91 -14.21
C ARG A 36 3.06 -5.83 -15.21
N LEU A 37 1.76 -5.53 -15.34
CA LEU A 37 1.25 -4.45 -16.17
C LEU A 37 1.72 -3.08 -15.64
N PHE A 38 1.62 -2.84 -14.33
CA PHE A 38 2.14 -1.62 -13.71
C PHE A 38 3.65 -1.45 -13.97
N ARG A 39 4.44 -2.51 -13.80
CA ARG A 39 5.88 -2.51 -14.12
C ARG A 39 6.17 -2.26 -15.59
N LYS A 40 5.31 -2.74 -16.50
CA LYS A 40 5.44 -2.48 -17.94
C LYS A 40 5.15 -1.03 -18.31
N VAL A 41 4.19 -0.40 -17.62
CA VAL A 41 3.76 0.99 -17.90
C VAL A 41 4.66 2.02 -17.21
N LEU A 42 4.93 1.84 -15.92
CA LEU A 42 5.67 2.80 -15.08
C LEU A 42 7.17 2.45 -14.94
N GLY A 43 7.59 1.28 -15.41
CA GLY A 43 8.88 0.70 -15.07
C GLY A 43 8.91 0.14 -13.65
N GLU A 44 9.99 -0.56 -13.31
CA GLU A 44 10.13 -1.18 -11.99
C GLU A 44 10.29 -0.13 -10.88
N LYS A 45 11.14 0.88 -11.09
CA LYS A 45 11.32 1.99 -10.14
C LYS A 45 10.06 2.83 -9.99
N GLY A 46 9.34 3.11 -11.08
CA GLY A 46 8.10 3.89 -11.03
C GLY A 46 6.98 3.15 -10.29
N THR A 47 6.88 1.82 -10.47
CA THR A 47 5.92 0.99 -9.74
C THR A 47 6.21 0.98 -8.24
N ILE A 48 7.49 0.90 -7.85
CA ILE A 48 7.90 0.98 -6.43
C ILE A 48 7.51 2.34 -5.84
N ILE A 49 7.85 3.44 -6.51
CA ILE A 49 7.53 4.80 -6.04
C ILE A 49 6.01 4.97 -5.91
N PHE A 50 5.24 4.49 -6.88
CA PHE A 50 3.78 4.56 -6.85
C PHE A 50 3.20 3.85 -5.62
N PHE A 51 3.62 2.60 -5.36
CA PHE A 51 3.13 1.86 -4.20
C PHE A 51 3.58 2.48 -2.87
N LEU A 52 4.78 3.06 -2.80
CA LEU A 52 5.25 3.75 -1.59
C LEU A 52 4.46 5.04 -1.33
N ILE A 53 4.18 5.85 -2.35
CA ILE A 53 3.33 7.04 -2.21
C ILE A 53 1.92 6.63 -1.79
N PHE A 54 1.37 5.58 -2.40
CA PHE A 54 0.06 5.06 -2.05
C PHE A 54 0.00 4.56 -0.60
N ALA A 55 1.04 3.87 -0.14
CA ALA A 55 1.14 3.43 1.24
C ALA A 55 1.27 4.62 2.22
N ALA A 56 2.05 5.64 1.87
CA ALA A 56 2.18 6.84 2.70
C ALA A 56 0.83 7.58 2.82
N ALA A 57 0.09 7.70 1.71
CA ALA A 57 -1.26 8.27 1.71
C ALA A 57 -2.21 7.44 2.58
N ALA A 58 -2.24 6.12 2.40
CA ALA A 58 -3.07 5.22 3.21
C ALA A 58 -2.73 5.29 4.70
N LEU A 59 -1.45 5.44 5.05
CA LEU A 59 -1.03 5.62 6.45
C LEU A 59 -1.50 6.97 7.01
N GLY A 60 -1.38 8.06 6.23
CA GLY A 60 -1.88 9.38 6.61
C GLY A 60 -3.40 9.40 6.84
N PHE A 61 -4.17 8.83 5.92
CA PHE A 61 -5.62 8.69 6.07
C PHE A 61 -5.98 7.76 7.24
N GLY A 62 -5.23 6.67 7.44
CA GLY A 62 -5.42 5.76 8.56
C GLY A 62 -5.26 6.45 9.91
N ILE A 63 -4.21 7.25 10.08
CA ILE A 63 -3.98 8.05 11.30
C ILE A 63 -5.09 9.10 11.46
N TRP A 64 -5.50 9.77 10.38
CA TRP A 64 -6.57 10.76 10.44
C TRP A 64 -7.90 10.12 10.91
N PHE A 65 -8.25 8.91 10.44
CA PHE A 65 -9.43 8.19 10.92
C PHE A 65 -9.38 7.79 12.40
N LEU A 66 -8.19 7.76 13.03
CA LEU A 66 -8.07 7.55 14.47
C LEU A 66 -8.35 8.81 15.30
N THR A 67 -8.40 9.99 14.68
CA THR A 67 -8.69 11.26 15.36
C THR A 67 -10.18 11.62 15.41
N PHE A 68 -11.04 10.82 14.75
CA PHE A 68 -12.51 10.93 14.76
C PHE A 68 -13.14 9.77 15.55
#